data_AF-A0A9E3GS61-F1
#
_entry.id   AF-A0A9E3GS61-F1
#
_cell.length_a   1.000
_cell.length_b   1.000
_cell.length_c   1.000
_cell.angle_alpha   90.00
_cell.angle_beta   90.00
_cell.angle_gamma   90.00
#
_symmetry.space_group_name_H-M   'P 1'
#
loop_
_entity.id
_entity.type
_entity.pdbx_description
1 polymer ?
#
loop_
_entity_poly.entity_id
_entity_poly.type
_entity_poly.pdbx_seq_one_letter_code
_entity_poly.pdbx_strand_id
1 'polypeptide(L)' 'MKLAILSRNSSLYSTSRLREAAEERGHEVKVIDYLRCVMDITSHRPAIMYAGNKLNDIDAIIPRI' A
#
# COMPACT_ATOMS: atom_id res chain seq x y z
N MET A 1 -8.54 10.17 -3.17
CA MET A 1 -7.24 9.92 -2.51
C MET A 1 -6.73 8.57 -2.96
N LYS A 2 -5.42 8.43 -3.08
CA LYS A 2 -4.71 7.18 -3.36
C LYS A 2 -4.27 6.55 -2.05
N LEU A 3 -4.92 5.45 -1.69
CA LEU A 3 -4.69 4.72 -0.45
C LEU A 3 -3.89 3.45 -0.75
N ALA A 4 -2.95 3.13 0.14
CA ALA A 4 -2.27 1.85 0.11
C ALA A 4 -2.61 1.03 1.36
N ILE A 5 -3.06 -0.20 1.17
CA ILE A 5 -3.26 -1.16 2.26
C ILE A 5 -2.06 -2.11 2.26
N LEU A 6 -1.27 -2.10 3.34
CA LEU A 6 -0.18 -3.07 3.49
C LEU A 6 -0.79 -4.38 3.96
N SER A 7 -0.73 -5.43 3.14
CA SER A 7 -1.25 -6.74 3.49
C SER A 7 -0.61 -7.84 2.65
N ARG A 8 -0.41 -9.02 3.25
CA ARG A 8 0.17 -10.20 2.57
C ARG A 8 -0.74 -10.79 1.50
N ASN A 9 -2.05 -10.62 1.64
CA ASN A 9 -3.03 -11.20 0.74
C ASN A 9 -4.25 -10.30 0.60
N SER A 10 -4.56 -9.92 -0.64
CA SER A 10 -5.70 -9.09 -1.00
C SER A 10 -7.05 -9.80 -0.85
N SER A 11 -7.09 -11.14 -0.84
CA SER A 11 -8.33 -11.91 -0.71
C SER A 11 -8.78 -12.16 0.73
N LEU A 12 -7.97 -11.79 1.72
CA LEU A 12 -8.34 -11.89 3.12
C LEU A 12 -9.50 -10.94 3.42
N TYR A 13 -10.52 -11.44 4.14
CA TYR A 13 -11.77 -10.72 4.38
C TYR A 13 -11.57 -9.27 4.85
N SER A 14 -10.71 -9.04 5.84
CA SER A 14 -10.43 -7.69 6.36
C SER A 14 -9.82 -6.76 5.31
N THR A 15 -8.91 -7.27 4.47
CA THR A 15 -8.30 -6.49 3.38
C THR A 15 -9.34 -6.15 2.31
N SER A 16 -10.16 -7.13 1.91
CA SER A 16 -11.24 -6.93 0.95
C SER A 16 -12.25 -5.90 1.45
N ARG A 17 -12.70 -6.00 2.71
CA ARG A 17 -13.66 -5.07 3.30
C ARG A 17 -13.13 -3.65 3.43
N LEU A 18 -11.85 -3.49 3.80
CA LEU A 18 -11.21 -2.17 3.86
C LEU A 18 -11.11 -1.54 2.47
N ARG A 19 -10.75 -2.34 1.47
CA ARG A 19 -10.70 -1.91 0.07
C ARG A 19 -12.07 -1.48 -0.43
N GLU A 20 -13.09 -2.32 -0.27
CA GLU A 20 -14.48 -2.03 -0.67
C GLU A 20 -14.98 -0.73 -0.02
N ALA A 21 -14.83 -0.58 1.30
CA ALA A 21 -15.29 0.60 2.02
C ALA A 21 -14.59 1.90 1.57
N ALA A 22 -13.34 1.80 1.13
CA ALA A 22 -12.59 2.93 0.60
C ALA A 22 -12.96 3.25 -0.85
N GLU A 23 -13.16 2.22 -1.70
CA GLU A 23 -13.65 2.37 -3.07
C GLU A 23 -15.08 2.98 -3.09
N GLU A 24 -15.97 2.55 -2.19
CA GLU A 24 -17.32 3.11 -2.00
C GLU A 24 -17.31 4.61 -1.67
N ARG A 25 -16.24 5.09 -1.04
CA ARG A 25 -16.03 6.51 -0.70
C ARG A 25 -15.32 7.30 -1.82
N GLY A 26 -15.06 6.67 -2.97
CA GLY A 26 -14.40 7.29 -4.11
C GLY A 26 -12.89 7.40 -3.98
N HIS A 27 -12.26 6.57 -3.13
CA HIS A 27 -10.80 6.50 -3.05
C HIS A 27 -10.24 5.41 -4.00
N GLU A 28 -9.07 5.67 -4.56
CA GLU A 28 -8.30 4.67 -5.30
C GLU A 28 -7.48 3.86 -4.30
N VAL A 29 -7.57 2.53 -4.34
CA VAL A 29 -6.96 1.66 -3.33
C VAL A 29 -6.04 0.64 -3.96
N LYS A 30 -4.82 0.54 -3.44
CA LYS A 30 -3.84 -0.48 -3.84
C LYS A 30 -3.45 -1.34 -2.65
N VAL A 31 -3.57 -2.66 -2.80
CA VAL A 31 -3.05 -3.62 -1.80
C VAL A 31 -1.60 -3.92 -2.13
N ILE A 32 -0.72 -3.78 -1.14
CA ILE A 32 0.73 -3.93 -1.28
C ILE A 32 1.21 -5.00 -0.32
N ASP A 33 1.87 -6.02 -0.87
CA ASP A 33 2.59 -7.00 -0.07
C ASP A 33 3.88 -6.39 0.46
N TYR A 34 3.89 -6.04 1.75
CA TYR A 34 5.01 -5.37 2.40
C TYR A 34 6.30 -6.21 2.41
N LEU A 35 6.24 -7.54 2.27
CA LEU A 35 7.48 -8.35 2.15
C LEU A 35 8.12 -8.26 0.77
N ARG A 36 7.40 -7.73 -0.24
CA ARG A 36 7.96 -7.45 -1.57
C ARG A 36 8.45 -6.02 -1.70
N CYS A 37 8.33 -5.22 -0.63
CA CYS A 37 8.87 -3.87 -0.60
C CYS A 37 10.37 -3.92 -0.26
N VAL A 38 11.16 -3.17 -1.01
CA VAL A 38 12.58 -2.95 -0.75
C VAL A 38 12.75 -1.50 -0.30
N MET A 39 13.43 -1.30 0.81
CA MET A 39 13.69 0.04 1.35
C MET A 39 15.11 0.49 1.04
N ASP A 40 15.24 1.65 0.42
CA ASP A 40 16.47 2.43 0.41
C ASP A 40 16.49 3.28 1.69
N ILE A 41 17.43 2.99 2.58
CA ILE A 41 17.58 3.63 3.88
C ILE A 41 18.63 4.75 3.87
N THR A 42 19.14 5.13 2.70
CA THR A 42 20.13 6.19 2.56
C THR A 42 19.54 7.51 3.06
N SER A 43 20.11 8.08 4.12
CA SER A 43 19.50 9.17 4.90
C SER A 43 19.11 10.42 4.12
N HIS A 44 19.77 10.69 2.99
CA HIS A 44 19.48 11.87 2.16
C HIS A 44 18.26 11.69 1.25
N ARG A 45 17.93 10.45 0.87
CA ARG A 45 16.87 10.13 -0.10
C ARG A 45 16.25 8.77 0.20
N PRO A 46 15.58 8.59 1.36
CA PRO A 46 14.91 7.34 1.64
C PRO A 46 13.82 7.08 0.59
N ALA A 47 13.69 5.83 0.15
CA ALA A 47 12.69 5.44 -0.83
C ALA A 47 12.21 4.01 -0.58
N ILE A 48 10.96 3.73 -0.94
CA ILE A 48 10.40 2.38 -0.95
C ILE A 48 10.22 1.98 -2.41
N MET A 49 10.69 0.80 -2.78
CA MET A 49 10.46 0.20 -4.09
C MET A 49 9.54 -1.01 -3.97
N TYR A 50 8.56 -1.11 -4.86
CA TYR A 50 7.65 -2.24 -4.97
C TYR A 50 7.52 -2.64 -6.44
N ALA A 51 7.78 -3.92 -6.74
CA ALA A 51 7.73 -4.45 -8.10
C ALA A 51 8.54 -3.61 -9.13
N GLY A 52 9.76 -3.22 -8.75
CA GLY A 52 10.67 -2.43 -9.61
C GLY A 52 10.34 -0.95 -9.73
N ASN A 53 9.25 -0.47 -9.12
CA ASN A 53 8.83 0.92 -9.18
C ASN A 53 8.95 1.58 -7.80
N LYS A 54 9.33 2.86 -7.76
CA LYS A 54 9.24 3.63 -6.52
C LYS A 54 7.78 3.74 -6.10
N LEU A 55 7.53 3.48 -4.83
CA LEU A 55 6.24 3.63 -4.20
C LEU A 55 5.99 5.12 -3.92
N ASN A 56 5.74 5.85 -4.99
CA ASN A 56 5.35 7.25 -4.96
C ASN A 56 3.83 7.34 -5.15
N ASP A 57 3.25 8.53 -4.92
CA ASP A 57 1.85 8.82 -5.28
C ASP A 57 0.81 8.06 -4.43
N ILE A 58 1.05 7.99 -3.12
CA ILE A 58 0.12 7.48 -2.11
C ILE A 58 -0.11 8.60 -1.08
N ASP A 59 -1.37 8.90 -0.82
CA ASP A 59 -1.77 9.92 0.15
C ASP A 59 -1.77 9.39 1.59
N ALA A 60 -2.16 8.12 1.78
CA ALA A 60 -2.19 7.49 3.10
C ALA A 60 -2.00 5.97 3.04
N ILE A 61 -1.48 5.42 4.13
CA ILE A 61 -1.20 4.00 4.32
C ILE A 61 -2.08 3.44 5.44
N ILE A 62 -2.70 2.29 5.18
CA ILE A 62 -3.42 1.48 6.17
C ILE A 62 -2.60 0.21 6.43
N PRO A 63 -1.85 0.14 7.53
CA PRO A 63 -1.09 -1.07 7.88
C PRO A 63 -2.03 -2.18 8.34
N ARG A 64 -1.99 -3.34 7.66
CA ARG A 64 -2.72 -4.56 8.02
C ARG A 64 -1.75 -5.75 8.02
N ILE A 65 -0.94 -5.78 9.08
CA ILE A 65 0.18 -6.72 9.31
C ILE A 65 -0.33 -7.95 10.04
#